data_AF-A0A821L6A8-F1
#
_entry.id   AF-A0A821L6A8-F1
#
_cell.length_a   1.000
_cell.length_b   1.000
_cell.length_c   1.000
_cell.angle_alpha   90.00
_cell.angle_beta   90.00
_cell.angle_gamma   90.00
#
_symmetry.space_group_name_H-M   'P 1'
#
loop_
_entity.id
_entity.type
_entity.pdbx_description
1 polymer ?
#
loop_
_entity_poly.entity_id
_entity_poly.type
_entity_poly.pdbx_seq_one_letter_code
_entity_poly.pdbx_strand_id
1 'polypeptide(L)'
;MSKEKVYGVDTSERNTRLLRVKVLRAIDLQRRDFLGGTGDPYVKITLQIVENRNSVIDFARTHTVPKTLNPVWNQDFIFRVDPTKHRLVFEIFDHNKLTKDEFLGMFSVDLHANIPYESAERLFPIKDYSLLKRR
;
A
#
# COMPACT_ATOMS: atom_id res chain seq x y z
N MET A 1 -10.45 -4.73 -24.08
CA MET A 1 -10.16 -3.93 -22.86
C MET A 1 -10.10 -4.88 -21.68
N SER A 2 -8.96 -5.04 -21.00
CA SER A 2 -8.91 -5.86 -19.78
C SER A 2 -9.68 -5.14 -18.67
N LYS A 3 -10.55 -5.86 -17.95
CA LYS A 3 -11.17 -5.31 -16.73
C LYS A 3 -10.06 -4.99 -15.72
N GLU A 4 -10.11 -3.79 -15.14
CA GLU A 4 -9.21 -3.41 -14.05
C GLU A 4 -9.41 -4.38 -12.87
N LYS A 5 -8.32 -4.87 -12.29
CA LYS A 5 -8.39 -5.82 -11.17
C LYS A 5 -8.88 -5.08 -9.93
N VAL A 6 -9.98 -5.56 -9.34
CA VAL A 6 -10.50 -5.08 -8.06
C VAL A 6 -10.09 -6.06 -6.97
N TYR A 7 -9.40 -5.57 -5.95
CA TYR A 7 -8.97 -6.30 -4.76
C TYR A 7 -10.02 -6.18 -3.64
N GLY A 8 -9.92 -7.00 -2.61
CA GLY A 8 -10.70 -6.88 -1.38
C GLY A 8 -11.90 -7.81 -1.33
N VAL A 9 -13.00 -7.35 -0.71
CA VAL A 9 -14.15 -8.21 -0.43
C VAL A 9 -14.99 -8.53 -1.69
N ASP A 10 -15.76 -9.61 -1.61
CA ASP A 10 -16.69 -10.03 -2.65
C ASP A 10 -17.81 -9.00 -2.88
N THR A 11 -18.41 -9.01 -4.06
CA THR A 11 -19.53 -8.12 -4.42
C THR A 11 -20.82 -8.35 -3.62
N SER A 12 -20.97 -9.51 -2.97
CA SER A 12 -22.11 -9.81 -2.09
C SER A 12 -22.05 -9.09 -0.74
N GLU A 13 -20.88 -8.58 -0.32
CA GLU A 13 -20.74 -7.84 0.92
C GLU A 13 -21.44 -6.48 0.87
N ARG A 14 -22.24 -6.22 1.89
CA ARG A 14 -23.03 -4.98 2.01
C ARG A 14 -22.18 -3.81 2.49
N ASN A 15 -22.63 -2.59 2.22
CA ASN A 15 -21.98 -1.34 2.65
C ASN A 15 -20.55 -1.15 2.10
N THR A 16 -20.23 -1.82 1.00
CA THR A 16 -18.91 -1.71 0.38
C THR A 16 -18.81 -0.53 -0.58
N ARG A 17 -17.59 -0.04 -0.77
CA ARG A 17 -17.23 1.04 -1.69
C ARG A 17 -15.98 0.66 -2.45
N LEU A 18 -15.82 1.25 -3.64
CA LEU A 18 -14.55 1.19 -4.36
C LEU A 18 -13.65 2.32 -3.87
N LEU A 19 -12.45 1.96 -3.45
CA LEU A 19 -11.40 2.85 -3.03
C LEU A 19 -10.25 2.77 -4.04
N ARG A 20 -9.97 3.87 -4.73
CA ARG A 20 -8.75 3.99 -5.53
C ARG A 20 -7.59 4.38 -4.62
N VAL A 21 -6.49 3.64 -4.74
CA VAL A 21 -5.23 3.88 -4.03
C VAL A 21 -4.14 4.07 -5.05
N LYS A 22 -3.51 5.25 -5.04
CA LYS A 22 -2.35 5.52 -5.89
C LYS A 22 -1.08 5.61 -5.06
N VAL A 23 -0.16 4.68 -5.28
CA VAL A 23 1.16 4.70 -4.65
C VAL A 23 2.11 5.46 -5.56
N LEU A 24 2.52 6.65 -5.12
CA LEU A 24 3.34 7.54 -5.94
C LEU A 24 4.83 7.19 -5.86
N ARG A 25 5.43 7.38 -4.68
CA ARG A 25 6.89 7.28 -4.47
C ARG A 25 7.22 7.08 -2.99
N ALA A 26 8.46 6.70 -2.71
CA ALA A 26 9.08 6.85 -1.40
C ALA A 26 10.34 7.72 -1.53
N ILE A 27 10.75 8.31 -0.41
CA ILE A 27 11.90 9.22 -0.34
C ILE A 27 12.81 8.71 0.78
N ASP A 28 14.11 8.69 0.52
CA ASP A 28 15.17 8.40 1.49
C ASP A 28 14.92 7.14 2.33
N LEU A 29 14.60 6.02 1.67
CA LEU A 29 14.44 4.73 2.35
C LEU A 29 15.73 4.33 3.08
N GLN A 30 15.61 3.99 4.37
CA GLN A 30 16.73 3.48 5.16
C GLN A 30 17.12 2.06 4.71
N ARG A 31 18.42 1.83 4.47
CA ARG A 31 18.99 0.48 4.41
C ARG A 31 19.44 0.02 5.79
N ARG A 32 19.45 -1.30 6.01
CA ARG A 32 20.19 -1.91 7.12
C ARG A 32 21.60 -2.36 6.75
N ASP A 33 21.92 -2.48 5.46
CA ASP A 33 23.20 -3.02 5.01
C ASP A 33 24.26 -1.94 4.73
N PHE A 34 25.43 -2.14 5.36
CA PHE A 34 26.58 -1.23 5.42
C PHE A 34 27.43 -1.15 4.14
N LEU A 35 27.12 -1.91 3.08
CA LEU A 35 27.98 -2.06 1.89
C LEU A 35 27.65 -1.11 0.71
N GLY A 36 26.97 0.01 0.94
CA GLY A 36 26.91 1.13 -0.02
C GLY A 36 26.10 0.94 -1.32
N GLY A 37 25.46 -0.22 -1.55
CA GLY A 37 24.51 -0.43 -2.65
C GLY A 37 23.14 0.27 -2.48
N THR A 38 22.33 0.22 -3.53
CA THR A 38 20.92 0.65 -3.56
C THR A 38 19.99 -0.57 -3.59
N GLY A 39 18.85 -0.52 -2.89
CA GLY A 39 17.87 -1.62 -2.85
C GLY A 39 16.93 -1.67 -4.05
N ASP A 40 16.09 -2.70 -4.13
CA ASP A 40 15.03 -2.94 -5.09
C ASP A 40 13.64 -2.85 -4.40
N PRO A 41 13.16 -1.64 -4.01
CA PRO A 41 11.97 -1.51 -3.19
C PRO A 41 10.63 -1.76 -3.92
N TYR A 42 9.66 -2.29 -3.18
CA TYR A 42 8.24 -2.36 -3.56
C TYR A 42 7.32 -2.13 -2.35
N VAL A 43 6.06 -1.79 -2.61
CA VAL A 43 5.02 -1.63 -1.59
C VAL A 43 4.03 -2.78 -1.67
N LYS A 44 3.79 -3.45 -0.54
CA LYS A 44 2.67 -4.37 -0.33
C LYS A 44 1.54 -3.63 0.39
N ILE A 45 0.36 -3.62 -0.21
CA ILE A 45 -0.86 -3.01 0.34
C ILE A 45 -1.77 -4.14 0.80
N THR A 46 -1.99 -4.25 2.10
CA THR A 46 -2.81 -5.32 2.71
C THR A 46 -4.11 -4.74 3.24
N LEU A 47 -5.24 -5.31 2.82
CA LEU A 47 -6.56 -5.00 3.36
C LEU A 47 -6.82 -5.87 4.59
N GLN A 48 -7.14 -5.25 5.72
CA GLN A 48 -7.37 -5.93 7.00
C GLN A 48 -8.64 -5.43 7.69
N ILE A 49 -9.19 -6.26 8.58
CA ILE A 49 -10.24 -5.85 9.52
C ILE A 49 -9.59 -5.08 10.68
N VAL A 50 -10.13 -3.92 11.04
CA VAL A 50 -9.63 -3.05 12.11
C VAL A 50 -9.57 -3.78 13.45
N GLU A 51 -10.65 -4.51 13.79
CA GLU A 51 -10.79 -5.26 15.05
C GLU A 51 -9.90 -6.51 15.12
N ASN A 52 -9.48 -7.06 13.98
CA ASN A 52 -8.60 -8.23 13.91
C ASN A 52 -7.40 -7.96 13.02
N ARG A 53 -6.32 -7.44 13.63
CA ARG A 53 -5.08 -7.04 12.92
C ARG A 53 -4.32 -8.19 12.25
N ASN A 54 -4.64 -9.44 12.59
CA ASN A 54 -4.07 -10.63 11.97
C ASN A 54 -4.87 -11.08 10.74
N SER A 55 -6.07 -10.52 10.52
CA SER A 55 -6.85 -10.80 9.32
C SER A 55 -6.21 -10.16 8.09
N VAL A 56 -6.10 -10.94 7.03
CA VAL A 56 -5.76 -10.46 5.69
C VAL A 56 -6.94 -10.83 4.80
N ILE A 57 -7.63 -9.82 4.29
CA ILE A 57 -8.74 -10.02 3.35
C ILE A 57 -8.18 -10.23 1.95
N ASP A 58 -7.31 -9.32 1.51
CA ASP A 58 -6.63 -9.38 0.22
C ASP A 58 -5.37 -8.50 0.27
N PHE A 59 -4.52 -8.61 -0.74
CA PHE A 59 -3.37 -7.74 -0.90
C PHE A 59 -3.06 -7.43 -2.37
N ALA A 60 -2.51 -6.25 -2.59
CA ALA A 60 -1.87 -5.85 -3.83
C ALA A 60 -0.39 -5.55 -3.59
N ARG A 61 0.40 -5.56 -4.65
CA ARG A 61 1.78 -5.08 -4.60
C ARG A 61 2.10 -4.21 -5.81
N THR A 62 2.93 -3.19 -5.61
CA THR A 62 3.53 -2.47 -6.72
C THR A 62 4.53 -3.35 -7.46
N HIS A 63 4.94 -2.91 -8.65
CA HIS A 63 6.19 -3.40 -9.21
C HIS A 63 7.38 -3.03 -8.32
N THR A 64 8.46 -3.79 -8.48
CA THR A 64 9.76 -3.53 -7.86
C THR A 64 10.50 -2.48 -8.69
N VAL A 65 11.03 -1.44 -8.05
CA VAL A 65 11.89 -0.45 -8.72
C VAL A 65 13.33 -0.78 -8.37
N PRO A 66 14.18 -1.17 -9.32
CA PRO A 66 15.52 -1.64 -9.00
C PRO A 66 16.44 -0.49 -8.61
N LYS A 67 17.41 -0.80 -7.75
CA LYS A 67 18.59 0.02 -7.45
C LYS A 67 18.27 1.48 -7.08
N THR A 68 17.36 1.70 -6.15
CA THR A 68 17.03 3.05 -5.66
C THR A 68 16.56 3.07 -4.21
N LEU A 69 16.88 4.15 -3.50
CA LEU A 69 16.27 4.50 -2.20
C LEU A 69 15.13 5.52 -2.33
N ASN A 70 14.90 6.00 -3.56
CA ASN A 70 13.89 6.99 -3.92
C ASN A 70 13.00 6.45 -5.05
N PRO A 71 12.27 5.33 -4.84
CA PRO A 71 11.47 4.73 -5.89
C PRO A 71 10.27 5.59 -6.27
N VAL A 72 9.95 5.61 -7.56
CA VAL A 72 8.70 6.17 -8.10
C VAL A 72 7.92 5.03 -8.74
N TRP A 73 6.80 4.65 -8.12
CA TRP A 73 5.92 3.59 -8.64
C TRP A 73 4.79 4.17 -9.50
N ASN A 74 4.20 5.29 -9.08
CA ASN A 74 3.05 5.91 -9.75
C ASN A 74 1.99 4.89 -10.20
N GLN A 75 1.58 4.01 -9.30
CA GLN A 75 0.74 2.85 -9.61
C GLN A 75 -0.61 2.91 -8.88
N ASP A 76 -1.69 2.70 -9.63
CA ASP A 76 -3.06 2.69 -9.15
C ASP A 76 -3.54 1.27 -8.80
N PHE A 77 -4.39 1.19 -7.79
CA PHE A 77 -5.08 -0.01 -7.33
C PHE A 77 -6.52 0.34 -6.96
N ILE A 78 -7.45 -0.60 -7.16
CA ILE A 78 -8.83 -0.47 -6.70
C ILE A 78 -9.13 -1.55 -5.68
N PHE A 79 -9.55 -1.15 -4.48
CA PHE A 79 -10.01 -2.05 -3.42
C PHE A 79 -11.51 -1.88 -3.20
N ARG A 80 -12.26 -2.99 -3.11
CA ARG A 80 -13.59 -3.01 -2.53
C ARG A 80 -13.47 -3.16 -1.01
N VAL A 81 -14.00 -2.19 -0.29
CA VAL A 81 -13.82 -2.05 1.16
C VAL A 81 -15.12 -1.72 1.85
N ASP A 82 -15.32 -2.17 3.08
CA ASP A 82 -16.25 -1.57 4.04
C ASP A 82 -15.44 -0.52 4.84
N PRO A 83 -15.64 0.79 4.61
CA PRO A 83 -14.84 1.83 5.26
C PRO A 83 -14.98 1.82 6.79
N THR A 84 -16.07 1.25 7.34
CA THR A 84 -16.32 1.22 8.78
C THR A 84 -15.56 0.11 9.49
N LYS A 85 -15.17 -0.94 8.76
CA LYS A 85 -14.54 -2.13 9.33
C LYS A 85 -13.11 -2.34 8.89
N HIS A 86 -12.71 -1.75 7.77
CA HIS A 86 -11.44 -2.07 7.12
C HIS A 86 -10.39 -0.96 7.30
N ARG A 87 -9.14 -1.39 7.21
CA ARG A 87 -7.96 -0.53 7.11
C ARG A 87 -7.02 -1.05 6.03
N LEU A 88 -6.20 -0.17 5.49
CA LEU A 88 -5.09 -0.54 4.62
C LEU A 88 -3.77 -0.46 5.39
N VAL A 89 -2.96 -1.50 5.30
CA VAL A 89 -1.58 -1.52 5.81
C VAL A 89 -0.63 -1.50 4.62
N PHE A 90 0.26 -0.53 4.60
CA PHE A 90 1.28 -0.35 3.59
C PHE A 90 2.61 -0.79 4.18
N GLU A 91 3.22 -1.82 3.61
CA GLU A 91 4.51 -2.34 4.01
C GLU A 91 5.48 -2.17 2.85
N ILE A 92 6.64 -1.57 3.12
CA ILE A 92 7.69 -1.38 2.13
C ILE A 92 8.73 -2.46 2.36
N PHE A 93 9.10 -3.14 1.29
CA PHE A 93 10.10 -4.19 1.29
C PHE A 93 11.19 -3.91 0.27
N ASP A 94 12.42 -4.32 0.56
CA ASP A 94 13.52 -4.45 -0.39
C ASP A 94 13.51 -5.87 -0.96
N HIS A 95 13.38 -6.02 -2.28
CA HIS A 95 13.32 -7.32 -2.92
C HIS A 95 14.71 -7.97 -2.97
N ASN A 96 14.80 -9.21 -2.49
CA ASN A 96 16.01 -10.02 -2.59
C ASN A 96 15.75 -11.26 -3.45
N LYS A 97 16.64 -11.55 -4.40
CA LYS A 97 16.49 -12.71 -5.30
C LYS A 97 16.77 -14.06 -4.62
N LEU A 98 17.65 -14.07 -3.63
CA LEU A 98 18.20 -15.29 -3.01
C LEU A 98 17.78 -15.47 -1.55
N THR A 99 17.34 -14.40 -0.90
CA THR A 99 16.96 -14.38 0.50
C THR A 99 15.55 -13.83 0.65
N LYS A 100 15.02 -13.87 1.87
CA LYS A 100 13.77 -13.19 2.18
C LYS A 100 13.91 -11.69 1.93
N ASP A 101 12.86 -11.09 1.36
CA ASP A 101 12.76 -9.65 1.19
C ASP A 101 12.91 -8.93 2.55
N GLU A 102 13.65 -7.83 2.54
CA GLU A 102 13.93 -7.05 3.75
C GLU A 102 12.77 -6.09 4.04
N PHE A 103 12.24 -6.10 5.26
CA PHE A 103 11.23 -5.12 5.66
C PHE A 103 11.87 -3.75 5.96
N LEU A 104 11.46 -2.71 5.23
CA LEU A 104 11.98 -1.35 5.37
C LEU A 104 11.13 -0.46 6.27
N GLY A 105 9.83 -0.74 6.37
CA GLY A 105 8.92 0.02 7.23
C GLY A 105 7.46 -0.14 6.83
N MET A 106 6.56 0.39 7.65
CA MET A 106 5.12 0.35 7.39
C MET A 106 4.38 1.59 7.89
N PHE A 107 3.18 1.79 7.37
CA PHE A 107 2.16 2.63 7.98
C PHE A 107 0.77 2.04 7.71
N SER A 108 -0.25 2.51 8.42
CA SER A 108 -1.64 2.08 8.20
C SER A 108 -2.58 3.25 8.09
N VAL A 109 -3.63 3.09 7.29
CA VAL A 109 -4.71 4.06 7.09
C VAL A 109 -6.02 3.38 7.46
N ASP A 110 -6.66 3.87 8.52
CA ASP A 110 -8.02 3.47 8.87
C ASP A 110 -9.02 4.16 7.94
N LEU A 111 -9.94 3.39 7.35
CA LEU A 111 -10.80 3.89 6.28
C LEU A 111 -12.04 4.63 6.77
N HIS A 112 -12.31 4.56 8.07
CA HIS A 112 -13.39 5.31 8.72
C HIS A 112 -13.08 6.82 8.78
N ALA A 113 -11.81 7.20 8.61
CA ALA A 113 -11.42 8.60 8.46
C ALA A 113 -12.09 9.23 7.21
N ASN A 114 -12.13 10.56 7.13
CA ASN A 114 -12.68 11.30 5.98
C ASN A 114 -11.86 11.02 4.70
N ILE A 115 -12.14 9.89 4.04
CA ILE A 115 -11.66 9.59 2.69
C ILE A 115 -12.50 10.43 1.72
N PRO A 116 -11.86 11.28 0.89
CA PRO A 116 -12.58 12.08 -0.08
C PRO A 116 -13.24 11.20 -1.15
N TYR A 117 -14.44 11.57 -1.55
CA TYR A 117 -15.06 10.99 -2.74
C TYR A 117 -14.35 11.50 -3.99
N GLU A 118 -14.20 10.62 -4.97
CA GLU A 118 -13.66 10.99 -6.27
C GLU A 118 -14.70 11.79 -7.07
N SER A 119 -14.30 12.98 -7.54
CA SER A 119 -15.06 13.79 -8.47
C SER A 119 -14.11 14.49 -9.44
N ALA A 120 -14.58 14.76 -10.66
CA ALA A 120 -13.75 15.35 -11.73
C ALA A 120 -13.17 16.73 -11.37
N GLU A 121 -13.82 17.44 -10.45
CA GLU A 121 -13.46 18.79 -10.04
C GLU A 121 -12.58 18.83 -8.77
N ARG A 122 -12.32 17.69 -8.13
CA ARG A 122 -11.60 17.63 -6.86
C ARG A 122 -10.14 17.25 -7.04
N LEU A 123 -9.25 18.12 -6.59
CA LEU A 123 -7.84 17.77 -6.38
C LEU A 123 -7.72 16.80 -5.20
N PHE A 124 -7.04 15.68 -5.40
CA PHE A 124 -6.69 14.78 -4.31
C PHE A 124 -5.37 15.21 -3.70
N PRO A 125 -5.35 15.62 -2.42
CA PRO A 125 -4.10 15.97 -1.77
C PRO A 125 -3.21 14.73 -1.70
N ILE A 126 -1.96 14.89 -2.14
CA ILE A 126 -0.90 13.91 -1.87
C ILE A 126 -0.70 13.88 -0.35
N LYS A 127 -0.71 12.68 0.22
CA LYS A 127 -0.42 12.47 1.64
C LYS A 127 0.89 11.71 1.78
N ASP A 128 1.79 12.30 2.54
CA ASP A 128 3.07 11.67 2.91
C ASP A 128 2.93 10.99 4.27
N TYR A 129 3.58 9.84 4.43
CA TYR A 129 3.56 9.04 5.65
C TYR A 129 4.98 8.66 6.06
N SER A 130 5.32 8.93 7.32
CA SER A 130 6.57 8.44 7.91
C SER A 130 6.48 6.95 8.19
N LEU A 131 7.53 6.21 7.86
CA LEU A 131 7.56 4.76 8.05
C LEU A 131 7.84 4.39 9.50
N LEU A 132 6.99 3.53 10.05
CA LEU A 132 7.19 2.88 11.33
C LEU A 132 8.00 1.60 11.15
N LYS A 133 8.95 1.37 12.07
CA LYS A 133 9.66 0.08 12.17
C LYS A 133 8.77 -0.92 12.90
N ARG A 134 8.94 -2.23 12.62
CA ARG A 134 8.37 -3.27 13.48
C ARG A 134 9.07 -3.20 14.84
N ARG A 135 8.29 -3.14 15.92
CA ARG A 135 8.78 -3.29 17.29
C ARG A 135 9.23 -4.73 17.53
#